data_AF-A0A8S0SBX0-F1
#
_entry.id   AF-A0A8S0SBX0-F1
#
_cell.length_a   1.000
_cell.length_b   1.000
_cell.length_c   1.000
_cell.angle_alpha   90.00
_cell.angle_beta   90.00
_cell.angle_gamma   90.00
#
_symmetry.space_group_name_H-M   'P 1'
#
loop_
_entity.id
_entity.type
_entity.pdbx_description
1 polymer ?
#
loop_
_entity_poly.entity_id
_entity_poly.type
_entity_poly.pdbx_seq_one_letter_code
_entity_poly.pdbx_strand_id
1 'polypeptide(L)'
;MIDYKESPKKIIREGVEFYSNGDYYEGEFHQGKCNGSGVYNYFANGRYEGDWIDGKYDGYGVESWSRGSRYRGQYRQGSRQGYGVYKFYTGDTYAGEWCNGQSHGIGMQSCADGSCYIGEFKYGIKHGLGCYHFRNGDRYAGEYFGDKVHGFGVYHFLNGHCYEGSWHEGRKQGYGMYAFRNGETRCGEWDGGNLKAPLPSLNDAVLRAVQAARKTADNAIKLRKVDEQVNKAVTAANRAATAARVAAVKAVQNRIDGKFCNTYV
;
A
#
# COMPACT_ATOMS: atom_id res chain seq x y z
N MET A 1 40.64 8.11 35.13
CA MET A 1 39.23 7.73 35.34
C MET A 1 38.41 8.55 34.36
N ILE A 2 37.70 7.90 33.44
CA ILE A 2 36.87 8.59 32.44
C ILE A 2 35.47 8.69 33.04
N ASP A 3 35.03 9.92 33.29
CA ASP A 3 33.68 10.24 33.74
C ASP A 3 32.68 9.91 32.63
N TYR A 4 31.92 8.82 32.80
CA TYR A 4 30.72 8.60 32.01
C TYR A 4 29.65 9.56 32.53
N LYS A 5 29.49 10.70 31.84
CA LYS A 5 28.29 11.53 32.01
C LYS A 5 27.09 10.67 31.63
N GLU A 6 26.34 10.22 32.64
CA GLU A 6 25.01 9.67 32.46
C GLU A 6 24.21 10.64 31.58
N SER A 7 23.71 10.15 30.45
CA SER A 7 22.76 10.90 29.64
C SER A 7 21.54 11.18 30.51
N PRO A 8 21.04 12.43 30.57
CA PRO A 8 19.95 12.77 31.47
C PRO A 8 18.75 11.87 31.19
N LYS A 9 18.31 11.11 32.20
CA LYS A 9 17.13 10.24 32.14
C LYS A 9 15.97 11.07 31.59
N LYS A 10 15.46 10.67 30.42
CA LYS A 10 14.31 11.30 29.78
C LYS A 10 13.15 11.19 30.76
N ILE A 11 12.77 12.29 31.43
CA ILE A 11 11.60 12.31 32.31
C ILE A 11 10.39 12.14 31.38
N ILE A 12 9.83 10.94 31.40
CA ILE A 12 8.59 10.58 30.74
C ILE A 12 7.53 10.68 31.82
N ARG A 13 6.55 11.56 31.61
CA ARG A 13 5.38 11.68 32.49
C ARG A 13 4.21 11.04 31.77
N GLU A 14 3.48 10.15 32.43
CA GLU A 14 2.21 9.65 31.93
C GLU A 14 1.05 10.48 32.50
N GLY A 15 -0.02 10.65 31.73
CA GLY A 15 -1.20 11.37 32.21
C GLY A 15 -2.28 11.58 31.16
N VAL A 16 -3.27 12.39 31.54
CA VAL A 16 -4.37 12.80 30.67
C VAL A 16 -4.38 14.33 30.57
N GLU A 17 -4.49 14.85 29.34
CA GLU A 17 -4.67 16.27 29.05
C GLU A 17 -5.99 16.48 28.33
N PHE A 18 -6.86 17.32 28.91
CA PHE A 18 -8.15 17.69 28.33
C PHE A 18 -8.01 19.04 27.62
N TYR A 19 -8.54 19.11 26.40
CA TYR A 19 -8.53 20.30 25.57
C TYR A 19 -9.90 21.00 25.60
N SER A 20 -9.91 22.31 25.37
CA SER A 20 -11.13 23.13 25.44
C SER A 20 -12.20 22.77 24.39
N ASN A 21 -11.79 22.09 23.32
CA ASN A 21 -12.68 21.58 22.27
C ASN A 21 -13.33 20.22 22.63
N GLY A 22 -13.06 19.68 23.82
CA GLY A 22 -13.56 18.38 24.29
C GLY A 22 -12.68 17.20 23.90
N ASP A 23 -11.60 17.42 23.14
CA ASP A 23 -10.61 16.39 22.87
C ASP A 23 -9.84 16.06 24.14
N TYR A 24 -9.25 14.86 24.19
CA TYR A 24 -8.30 14.54 25.24
C TYR A 24 -7.22 13.58 24.76
N TYR A 25 -6.03 13.75 25.31
CA TYR A 25 -4.89 12.87 25.11
C TYR A 25 -4.63 12.08 26.39
N GLU A 26 -4.43 10.77 26.26
CA GLU A 26 -3.98 9.88 27.32
C GLU A 26 -2.69 9.20 26.87
N GLY A 27 -1.59 9.41 27.59
CA GLY A 27 -0.33 8.76 27.26
C GLY A 27 0.89 9.42 27.86
N GLU A 28 2.03 9.13 27.22
CA GLU A 28 3.34 9.63 27.62
C GLU A 28 3.54 11.10 27.17
N PHE A 29 4.28 11.85 27.98
CA PHE A 29 4.65 13.24 27.77
C PHE A 29 6.15 13.45 27.94
N HIS A 30 6.73 14.29 27.10
CA HIS A 30 8.08 14.79 27.23
C HIS A 30 8.10 16.32 27.04
N GLN A 31 8.68 17.05 28.00
CA GLN A 31 8.72 18.52 28.00
C GLN A 31 7.34 19.18 27.78
N GLY A 32 6.30 18.61 28.38
CA GLY A 32 4.93 19.11 28.28
C GLY A 32 4.24 18.85 26.93
N LYS A 33 4.82 18.01 26.06
CA LYS A 33 4.23 17.59 24.79
C LYS A 33 3.99 16.08 24.76
N CYS A 34 2.94 15.64 24.04
CA CYS A 34 2.71 14.23 23.75
C CYS A 34 3.96 13.63 23.10
N ASN A 35 4.46 12.51 23.63
CA ASN A 35 5.68 11.84 23.17
C ASN A 35 5.59 10.37 23.55
N GLY A 36 6.17 9.43 22.80
CA GLY A 36 6.06 8.00 23.13
C GLY A 36 4.70 7.43 22.71
N SER A 37 4.12 6.52 23.49
CA SER A 37 2.84 5.90 23.17
C SER A 37 1.68 6.70 23.76
N GLY A 38 0.59 6.84 23.00
CA GLY A 38 -0.61 7.50 23.52
C GLY A 38 -1.83 7.41 22.61
N VAL A 39 -2.98 7.76 23.19
CA VAL A 39 -4.29 7.78 22.56
C VAL A 39 -4.83 9.21 22.58
N TYR A 40 -5.15 9.74 21.40
CA TYR A 40 -5.85 11.02 21.27
C TYR A 40 -7.27 10.76 20.82
N ASN A 41 -8.22 11.20 21.62
CA ASN A 41 -9.65 11.10 21.33
C ASN A 41 -10.13 12.44 20.78
N TYR A 42 -10.57 12.43 19.54
CA TYR A 42 -11.21 13.58 18.90
C TYR A 42 -12.69 13.55 19.22
N PHE A 43 -13.17 14.55 19.96
CA PHE A 43 -14.57 14.67 20.33
C PHE A 43 -15.46 14.56 19.09
N ALA A 44 -16.33 13.54 19.08
CA ALA A 44 -17.22 13.16 17.98
C ALA A 44 -16.57 12.74 16.63
N ASN A 45 -15.24 12.90 16.45
CA ASN A 45 -14.58 12.73 15.15
C ASN A 45 -13.73 11.45 15.04
N GLY A 46 -13.41 10.79 16.16
CA GLY A 46 -12.68 9.54 16.15
C GLY A 46 -11.58 9.46 17.19
N ARG A 47 -10.57 8.64 16.93
CA ARG A 47 -9.37 8.55 17.77
C ARG A 47 -8.13 8.15 16.99
N TYR A 48 -6.98 8.55 17.50
CA TYR A 48 -5.67 8.02 17.12
C TYR A 48 -5.06 7.27 18.30
N GLU A 49 -4.45 6.12 18.02
CA GLU A 49 -3.69 5.30 18.97
C GLU A 49 -2.34 4.96 18.31
N GLY A 50 -1.23 5.36 18.92
CA GLY A 50 0.08 5.08 18.34
C GLY A 50 1.22 5.88 18.95
N ASP A 51 2.28 5.97 18.15
CA ASP A 51 3.52 6.65 18.50
C ASP A 51 3.44 8.17 18.27
N TRP A 52 4.09 8.92 19.15
CA TRP A 52 4.11 10.37 19.20
C TRP A 52 5.53 10.91 19.35
N ILE A 53 5.83 11.98 18.62
CA ILE A 53 7.03 12.80 18.83
C ILE A 53 6.64 14.27 18.79
N ASP A 54 6.95 14.99 19.87
CA ASP A 54 6.73 16.43 20.04
C ASP A 54 5.32 16.91 19.65
N GLY A 55 4.29 16.18 20.11
CA GLY A 55 2.89 16.52 19.87
C GLY A 55 2.34 16.06 18.52
N LYS A 56 3.10 15.30 17.73
CA LYS A 56 2.69 14.82 16.41
C LYS A 56 2.75 13.31 16.32
N TYR A 57 1.89 12.73 15.48
CA TYR A 57 1.99 11.33 15.10
C TYR A 57 3.32 11.07 14.40
N ASP A 58 4.14 10.16 14.93
CA ASP A 58 5.44 9.84 14.34
C ASP A 58 5.85 8.43 14.77
N GLY A 59 5.94 7.51 13.82
CA GLY A 59 6.05 6.07 14.08
C GLY A 59 4.84 5.30 13.57
N TYR A 60 4.36 4.32 14.30
CA TYR A 60 3.20 3.51 13.92
C TYR A 60 1.95 3.95 14.66
N GLY A 61 0.81 3.98 13.95
CA GLY A 61 -0.46 4.34 14.56
C GLY A 61 -1.69 3.78 13.86
N VAL A 62 -2.80 3.85 14.58
CA VAL A 62 -4.14 3.50 14.14
C VAL A 62 -5.04 4.69 14.34
N GLU A 63 -5.56 5.22 13.24
CA GLU A 63 -6.54 6.31 13.24
C GLU A 63 -7.89 5.75 12.83
N SER A 64 -8.91 5.98 13.65
CA SER A 64 -10.28 5.52 13.42
C SER A 64 -11.21 6.72 13.42
N TRP A 65 -11.98 6.91 12.35
CA TRP A 65 -12.91 8.02 12.21
C TRP A 65 -14.34 7.59 12.56
N SER A 66 -15.14 8.52 13.08
CA SER A 66 -16.52 8.24 13.57
C SER A 66 -17.47 7.65 12.52
N ARG A 67 -17.20 7.86 11.22
CA ARG A 67 -17.96 7.24 10.11
C ARG A 67 -17.48 5.83 9.73
N GLY A 68 -16.52 5.24 10.46
CA GLY A 68 -16.07 3.87 10.26
C GLY A 68 -14.86 3.69 9.34
N SER A 69 -14.32 4.76 8.78
CA SER A 69 -13.02 4.68 8.10
C SER A 69 -11.92 4.39 9.12
N ARG A 70 -10.85 3.72 8.70
CA ARG A 70 -9.73 3.37 9.57
C ARG A 70 -8.43 3.30 8.80
N TYR A 71 -7.38 3.91 9.34
CA TYR A 71 -6.01 3.79 8.87
C TYR A 71 -5.19 3.03 9.89
N ARG A 72 -4.29 2.18 9.41
CA ARG A 72 -3.31 1.48 10.22
C ARG A 72 -1.99 1.48 9.46
N GLY A 73 -0.98 2.17 9.98
CA GLY A 73 0.27 2.29 9.25
C GLY A 73 1.24 3.26 9.89
N GLN A 74 2.25 3.62 9.11
CA GLN A 74 3.30 4.51 9.53
C GLN A 74 2.88 5.99 9.34
N TYR A 75 3.42 6.83 10.21
CA TYR A 75 3.28 8.28 10.25
C TYR A 75 4.67 8.91 10.40
N ARG A 76 4.82 10.12 9.89
CA ARG A 76 5.98 10.98 10.10
C ARG A 76 5.50 12.42 10.19
N GLN A 77 5.83 13.10 11.29
CA GLN A 77 5.45 14.50 11.52
C GLN A 77 3.95 14.79 11.27
N GLY A 78 3.07 13.91 11.73
CA GLY A 78 1.61 14.04 11.61
C GLY A 78 1.03 13.57 10.29
N SER A 79 1.85 13.20 9.30
CA SER A 79 1.39 12.73 7.99
C SER A 79 1.57 11.24 7.82
N ARG A 80 0.62 10.55 7.20
CA ARG A 80 0.77 9.14 6.79
C ARG A 80 1.95 9.02 5.83
N GLN A 81 2.87 8.11 6.12
CA GLN A 81 4.15 7.95 5.41
C GLN A 81 4.52 6.47 5.40
N GLY A 82 5.32 6.00 4.43
CA GLY A 82 5.79 4.61 4.43
C GLY A 82 4.67 3.64 4.08
N TYR A 83 4.45 2.58 4.86
CA TYR A 83 3.44 1.57 4.56
C TYR A 83 2.22 1.66 5.47
N GLY A 84 1.04 1.49 4.89
CA GLY A 84 -0.21 1.54 5.63
C GLY A 84 -1.40 0.95 4.88
N VAL A 85 -2.44 0.65 5.65
CA VAL A 85 -3.73 0.16 5.16
C VAL A 85 -4.80 1.16 5.56
N TYR A 86 -5.56 1.66 4.58
CA TYR A 86 -6.71 2.51 4.77
C TYR A 86 -7.96 1.77 4.33
N LYS A 87 -8.89 1.53 5.26
CA LYS A 87 -10.24 1.03 4.99
C LYS A 87 -11.20 2.20 4.98
N PHE A 88 -11.83 2.44 3.84
CA PHE A 88 -12.86 3.46 3.67
C PHE A 88 -14.17 2.97 4.30
N TYR A 89 -14.97 3.91 4.81
CA TYR A 89 -16.32 3.59 5.30
C TYR A 89 -17.25 3.01 4.22
N THR A 90 -16.95 3.28 2.94
CA THR A 90 -17.66 2.71 1.77
C THR A 90 -17.40 1.22 1.58
N GLY A 91 -16.40 0.65 2.27
CA GLY A 91 -15.96 -0.74 2.11
C GLY A 91 -14.70 -0.87 1.26
N ASP A 92 -14.34 0.16 0.48
CA ASP A 92 -13.09 0.16 -0.29
C ASP A 92 -11.88 0.09 0.65
N THR A 93 -10.76 -0.41 0.15
CA THR A 93 -9.51 -0.51 0.91
C THR A 93 -8.33 -0.16 0.02
N TYR A 94 -7.38 0.57 0.58
CA TYR A 94 -6.04 0.74 0.01
C TYR A 94 -5.00 0.13 0.95
N ALA A 95 -4.07 -0.66 0.41
CA ALA A 95 -2.93 -1.19 1.14
C ALA A 95 -1.67 -0.98 0.30
N GLY A 96 -0.70 -0.24 0.82
CA GLY A 96 0.50 0.07 0.04
C GLY A 96 1.35 1.14 0.66
N GLU A 97 2.16 1.75 -0.18
CA GLU A 97 3.02 2.87 0.15
C GLU A 97 2.23 4.21 0.24
N TRP A 98 2.73 5.10 1.09
CA TRP A 98 2.17 6.40 1.44
C TRP A 98 3.29 7.44 1.47
N CYS A 99 2.99 8.61 0.92
CA CYS A 99 3.89 9.77 0.96
C CYS A 99 3.07 11.02 1.24
N ASN A 100 3.41 11.75 2.30
CA ASN A 100 2.76 13.01 2.70
C ASN A 100 1.22 12.90 2.73
N GLY A 101 0.71 11.83 3.36
CA GLY A 101 -0.73 11.65 3.54
C GLY A 101 -1.47 11.04 2.35
N GLN A 102 -0.81 10.78 1.22
CA GLN A 102 -1.42 10.26 -0.02
C GLN A 102 -0.85 8.89 -0.41
N SER A 103 -1.63 8.06 -1.09
CA SER A 103 -1.11 6.83 -1.70
C SER A 103 -0.04 7.17 -2.74
N HIS A 104 1.05 6.40 -2.72
CA HIS A 104 2.21 6.59 -3.57
C HIS A 104 2.91 5.25 -3.76
N GLY A 105 3.84 5.12 -4.71
CA GLY A 105 4.63 3.90 -4.89
C GLY A 105 3.76 2.70 -5.26
N ILE A 106 4.09 1.52 -4.75
CA ILE A 106 3.33 0.30 -5.03
C ILE A 106 2.18 0.13 -4.01
N GLY A 107 0.99 -0.14 -4.53
CA GLY A 107 -0.18 -0.38 -3.70
C GLY A 107 -1.23 -1.29 -4.34
N MET A 108 -2.19 -1.70 -3.51
CA MET A 108 -3.38 -2.44 -3.88
C MET A 108 -4.60 -1.64 -3.44
N GLN A 109 -5.48 -1.31 -4.37
CA GLN A 109 -6.81 -0.78 -4.11
C GLN A 109 -7.84 -1.89 -4.37
N SER A 110 -8.64 -2.23 -3.37
CA SER A 110 -9.79 -3.12 -3.50
C SER A 110 -11.07 -2.32 -3.33
N CYS A 111 -12.00 -2.48 -4.26
CA CYS A 111 -13.31 -1.84 -4.20
C CYS A 111 -14.33 -2.78 -3.56
N ALA A 112 -15.34 -2.21 -2.91
CA ALA A 112 -16.44 -2.97 -2.28
C ALA A 112 -17.24 -3.81 -3.30
N ASP A 113 -17.18 -3.43 -4.58
CA ASP A 113 -17.84 -4.12 -5.69
C ASP A 113 -17.08 -5.37 -6.19
N GLY A 114 -15.91 -5.66 -5.60
CA GLY A 114 -15.06 -6.80 -5.92
C GLY A 114 -13.98 -6.51 -6.96
N SER A 115 -13.97 -5.32 -7.58
CA SER A 115 -12.85 -4.93 -8.45
C SER A 115 -11.58 -4.64 -7.64
N CYS A 116 -10.42 -4.83 -8.25
CA CYS A 116 -9.15 -4.50 -7.60
C CYS A 116 -8.07 -4.02 -8.58
N TYR A 117 -7.27 -3.07 -8.13
CA TYR A 117 -6.08 -2.58 -8.81
C TYR A 117 -4.85 -2.92 -7.97
N ILE A 118 -3.79 -3.41 -8.62
CA ILE A 118 -2.48 -3.59 -8.03
C ILE A 118 -1.48 -2.94 -8.98
N GLY A 119 -0.72 -1.96 -8.51
CA GLY A 119 0.22 -1.26 -9.37
C GLY A 119 0.82 -0.03 -8.71
N GLU A 120 1.40 0.81 -9.54
CA GLU A 120 1.99 2.07 -9.14
C GLU A 120 0.91 3.14 -8.89
N PHE A 121 1.19 4.01 -7.91
CA PHE A 121 0.40 5.17 -7.52
C PHE A 121 1.31 6.39 -7.42
N LYS A 122 0.79 7.55 -7.80
CA LYS A 122 1.49 8.83 -7.67
C LYS A 122 0.54 9.89 -7.12
N TYR A 123 0.61 10.13 -5.80
CA TYR A 123 -0.22 11.15 -5.12
C TYR A 123 -1.72 10.89 -5.28
N GLY A 124 -2.18 9.71 -4.83
CA GLY A 124 -3.62 9.39 -4.84
C GLY A 124 -4.11 8.66 -6.09
N ILE A 125 -3.42 8.82 -7.23
CA ILE A 125 -3.90 8.35 -8.55
C ILE A 125 -3.06 7.19 -9.09
N LYS A 126 -3.68 6.29 -9.86
CA LYS A 126 -2.98 5.20 -10.56
C LYS A 126 -2.07 5.78 -11.64
N HIS A 127 -0.85 5.27 -11.69
CA HIS A 127 0.20 5.72 -12.60
C HIS A 127 1.13 4.55 -12.92
N GLY A 128 2.03 4.69 -13.88
CA GLY A 128 3.06 3.67 -14.17
C GLY A 128 2.45 2.33 -14.56
N LEU A 129 3.03 1.22 -14.11
CA LEU A 129 2.53 -0.12 -14.43
C LEU A 129 1.50 -0.60 -13.39
N GLY A 130 0.44 -1.23 -13.88
CA GLY A 130 -0.58 -1.81 -13.01
C GLY A 130 -1.45 -2.88 -13.67
N CYS A 131 -2.09 -3.66 -12.81
CA CYS A 131 -3.06 -4.69 -13.15
C CYS A 131 -4.40 -4.38 -12.51
N TYR A 132 -5.46 -4.34 -13.29
CA TYR A 132 -6.83 -4.13 -12.83
C TYR A 132 -7.68 -5.36 -13.12
N HIS A 133 -8.36 -5.86 -12.10
CA HIS A 133 -9.37 -6.89 -12.20
C HIS A 133 -10.73 -6.22 -12.04
N PHE A 134 -11.53 -6.30 -13.10
CA PHE A 134 -12.84 -5.69 -13.12
C PHE A 134 -13.87 -6.61 -12.46
N ARG A 135 -14.93 -6.02 -11.90
CA ARG A 135 -16.05 -6.75 -11.32
C ARG A 135 -16.72 -7.71 -12.30
N ASN A 136 -16.74 -7.37 -13.59
CA ASN A 136 -17.29 -8.21 -14.65
C ASN A 136 -16.39 -9.39 -15.04
N GLY A 137 -15.22 -9.55 -14.40
CA GLY A 137 -14.26 -10.62 -14.69
C GLY A 137 -13.19 -10.26 -15.72
N ASP A 138 -13.31 -9.13 -16.40
CA ASP A 138 -12.27 -8.62 -17.31
C ASP A 138 -11.00 -8.29 -16.53
N ARG A 139 -9.87 -8.23 -17.24
CA ARG A 139 -8.57 -7.87 -16.66
C ARG A 139 -7.80 -6.97 -17.61
N TYR A 140 -7.15 -5.96 -17.06
CA TYR A 140 -6.17 -5.15 -17.77
C TYR A 140 -4.82 -5.24 -17.07
N ALA A 141 -3.74 -5.36 -17.83
CA ALA A 141 -2.37 -5.24 -17.36
C ALA A 141 -1.59 -4.35 -18.31
N GLY A 142 -1.02 -3.24 -17.82
CA GLY A 142 -0.30 -2.30 -18.67
C GLY A 142 -0.07 -0.97 -17.98
N GLU A 143 0.17 0.06 -18.79
CA GLU A 143 0.50 1.39 -18.32
C GLU A 143 -0.74 2.24 -17.93
N TYR A 144 -0.56 3.09 -16.93
CA TYR A 144 -1.53 4.03 -16.42
C TYR A 144 -0.94 5.43 -16.38
N PHE A 145 -1.76 6.41 -16.76
CA PHE A 145 -1.44 7.83 -16.62
C PHE A 145 -2.66 8.59 -16.13
N GLY A 146 -2.65 9.02 -14.87
CA GLY A 146 -3.73 9.85 -14.31
C GLY A 146 -5.04 9.08 -14.19
N ASP A 147 -5.01 7.91 -13.54
CA ASP A 147 -6.14 6.97 -13.40
C ASP A 147 -6.68 6.37 -14.71
N LYS A 148 -6.14 6.77 -15.86
CA LYS A 148 -6.53 6.24 -17.17
C LYS A 148 -5.53 5.19 -17.64
N VAL A 149 -6.07 4.14 -18.26
CA VAL A 149 -5.29 3.20 -19.08
C VAL A 149 -4.62 3.99 -20.21
N HIS A 150 -3.31 3.83 -20.36
CA HIS A 150 -2.47 4.57 -21.30
C HIS A 150 -1.32 3.67 -21.80
N GLY A 151 -0.50 4.15 -22.73
CA GLY A 151 0.73 3.45 -23.14
C GLY A 151 0.45 2.09 -23.75
N PHE A 152 1.26 1.07 -23.44
CA PHE A 152 1.02 -0.29 -23.87
C PHE A 152 0.32 -1.12 -22.80
N GLY A 153 -0.57 -2.01 -23.22
CA GLY A 153 -1.24 -2.91 -22.29
C GLY A 153 -2.04 -4.03 -22.95
N VAL A 154 -2.35 -5.03 -22.13
CA VAL A 154 -3.12 -6.21 -22.49
C VAL A 154 -4.45 -6.20 -21.73
N TYR A 155 -5.54 -6.30 -22.46
CA TYR A 155 -6.89 -6.40 -21.93
C TYR A 155 -7.46 -7.78 -22.26
N HIS A 156 -7.69 -8.58 -21.22
CA HIS A 156 -8.38 -9.86 -21.29
C HIS A 156 -9.84 -9.67 -20.98
N PHE A 157 -10.69 -10.04 -21.93
CA PHE A 157 -12.13 -10.05 -21.74
C PHE A 157 -12.55 -11.39 -21.12
N LEU A 158 -13.54 -11.38 -20.23
CA LEU A 158 -14.09 -12.58 -19.61
C LEU A 158 -14.61 -13.57 -20.67
N ASN A 159 -15.10 -13.05 -21.80
CA ASN A 159 -15.57 -13.87 -22.92
C ASN A 159 -14.45 -14.62 -23.67
N GLY A 160 -13.19 -14.47 -23.26
CA GLY A 160 -12.02 -15.12 -23.86
C GLY A 160 -11.36 -14.33 -24.98
N HIS A 161 -11.85 -13.12 -25.30
CA HIS A 161 -11.16 -12.23 -26.23
C HIS A 161 -9.97 -11.58 -25.54
N CYS A 162 -9.04 -11.06 -26.35
CA CYS A 162 -7.87 -10.34 -25.85
C CYS A 162 -7.55 -9.18 -26.79
N TYR A 163 -7.14 -8.04 -26.23
CA TYR A 163 -6.48 -6.98 -26.98
C TYR A 163 -5.12 -6.70 -26.37
N GLU A 164 -4.09 -6.68 -27.20
CA GLU A 164 -2.74 -6.29 -26.82
C GLU A 164 -2.29 -5.18 -27.77
N GLY A 165 -1.90 -4.04 -27.24
CA GLY A 165 -1.51 -2.91 -28.06
C GLY A 165 -1.43 -1.61 -27.30
N SER A 166 -1.37 -0.52 -28.07
CA SER A 166 -1.34 0.82 -27.51
C SER A 166 -2.73 1.30 -27.07
N TRP A 167 -2.72 2.16 -26.06
CA TRP A 167 -3.87 2.73 -25.38
C TRP A 167 -3.67 4.23 -25.18
N HIS A 168 -4.75 4.99 -25.34
CA HIS A 168 -4.78 6.40 -25.03
C HIS A 168 -6.09 6.73 -24.33
N GLU A 169 -6.01 7.18 -23.09
CA GLU A 169 -7.15 7.57 -22.27
C GLU A 169 -8.28 6.51 -22.20
N GLY A 170 -7.90 5.25 -22.02
CA GLY A 170 -8.84 4.12 -21.95
C GLY A 170 -9.37 3.61 -23.28
N ARG A 171 -8.91 4.18 -24.41
CA ARG A 171 -9.29 3.72 -25.76
C ARG A 171 -8.12 3.04 -26.44
N LYS A 172 -8.41 2.02 -27.25
CA LYS A 172 -7.43 1.40 -28.14
C LYS A 172 -6.97 2.44 -29.16
N GLN A 173 -5.66 2.64 -29.27
CA GLN A 173 -5.03 3.63 -30.14
C GLN A 173 -3.75 3.03 -30.72
N GLY A 174 -3.30 3.47 -31.90
CA GLY A 174 -2.04 3.04 -32.48
C GLY A 174 -2.03 1.55 -32.81
N TYR A 175 -0.86 0.91 -32.80
CA TYR A 175 -0.75 -0.48 -33.21
C TYR A 175 -1.21 -1.45 -32.12
N GLY A 176 -1.99 -2.45 -32.53
CA GLY A 176 -2.48 -3.49 -31.63
C GLY A 176 -3.01 -4.73 -32.36
N MET A 177 -3.12 -5.81 -31.61
CA MET A 177 -3.68 -7.09 -32.02
C MET A 177 -4.89 -7.43 -31.14
N TYR A 178 -6.01 -7.69 -31.80
CA TYR A 178 -7.20 -8.25 -31.16
C TYR A 178 -7.27 -9.75 -31.48
N ALA A 179 -7.27 -10.58 -30.44
CA ALA A 179 -7.50 -12.02 -30.56
C ALA A 179 -8.91 -12.36 -30.11
N PHE A 180 -9.66 -13.05 -30.96
CA PHE A 180 -10.98 -13.58 -30.66
C PHE A 180 -10.86 -14.94 -29.96
N ARG A 181 -11.92 -15.35 -29.25
CA ARG A 181 -11.94 -16.64 -28.55
C ARG A 181 -11.73 -17.84 -29.49
N ASN A 182 -12.15 -17.70 -30.76
CA ASN A 182 -12.00 -18.74 -31.78
C ASN A 182 -10.56 -18.85 -32.34
N GLY A 183 -9.62 -18.01 -31.87
CA GLY A 183 -8.23 -17.98 -32.33
C GLY A 183 -7.97 -17.05 -33.52
N GLU A 184 -9.01 -16.47 -34.13
CA GLU A 184 -8.84 -15.44 -35.17
C GLU A 184 -8.16 -14.20 -34.56
N THR A 185 -7.27 -13.57 -35.32
CA THR A 185 -6.60 -12.33 -34.91
C THR A 185 -6.81 -11.22 -35.92
N ARG A 186 -6.95 -9.99 -35.41
CA ARG A 186 -6.96 -8.76 -36.20
C ARG A 186 -5.86 -7.84 -35.71
N CYS A 187 -4.84 -7.67 -36.54
CA CYS A 187 -3.71 -6.80 -36.27
C CYS A 187 -3.88 -5.51 -37.06
N GLY A 188 -3.36 -4.40 -36.56
CA GLY A 188 -3.32 -3.17 -37.33
C GLY A 188 -3.30 -1.91 -36.49
N GLU A 189 -3.54 -0.79 -37.14
CA GLU A 189 -3.66 0.52 -36.49
C GLU A 189 -5.10 0.75 -36.02
N TRP A 190 -5.24 1.12 -34.75
CA TRP A 190 -6.49 1.42 -34.06
C TRP A 190 -6.61 2.92 -33.80
N ASP A 191 -7.80 3.45 -33.98
CA ASP A 191 -8.13 4.84 -33.67
C ASP A 191 -9.48 4.89 -32.94
N GLY A 192 -9.44 5.29 -31.67
CA GLY A 192 -10.63 5.37 -30.82
C GLY A 192 -11.42 4.06 -30.71
N GLY A 193 -10.75 2.90 -30.77
CA GLY A 193 -11.41 1.59 -30.74
C GLY A 193 -11.78 1.00 -32.10
N ASN A 194 -11.58 1.72 -33.20
CA ASN A 194 -11.85 1.24 -34.56
C ASN A 194 -10.56 0.84 -35.26
N LEU A 195 -10.54 -0.33 -35.90
CA LEU A 195 -9.42 -0.77 -36.73
C LEU A 195 -9.43 0.00 -38.06
N LYS A 196 -8.41 0.83 -38.31
CA LYS A 196 -8.29 1.67 -39.50
C LYS A 196 -7.54 0.98 -40.63
N ALA A 197 -6.38 0.41 -40.32
CA ALA A 197 -5.50 -0.25 -41.28
C ALA A 197 -5.20 -1.67 -40.81
N PRO A 198 -5.93 -2.68 -41.31
CA PRO A 198 -5.62 -4.08 -41.01
C PRO A 198 -4.24 -4.44 -41.55
N LEU A 199 -3.42 -5.05 -40.71
CA LEU A 199 -2.17 -5.67 -41.10
C LEU A 199 -2.40 -7.19 -41.26
N PRO A 200 -1.69 -7.86 -42.20
CA PRO A 200 -1.70 -9.31 -42.28
C PRO A 200 -1.34 -9.94 -40.94
N SER A 201 -1.76 -11.20 -40.75
CA SER A 201 -1.31 -11.98 -39.60
C SER A 201 0.22 -11.93 -39.48
N LEU A 202 0.71 -11.83 -38.23
CA LEU A 202 2.14 -11.77 -37.96
C LEU A 202 2.84 -12.95 -38.67
N ASN A 203 3.90 -12.66 -39.42
CA ASN A 203 4.75 -13.71 -39.95
C ASN A 203 5.43 -14.49 -38.80
N ASP A 204 5.87 -15.72 -39.08
CA ASP A 204 6.45 -16.62 -38.06
C ASP A 204 7.60 -16.01 -37.28
N ALA A 205 8.39 -15.12 -37.89
CA ALA A 205 9.50 -14.45 -37.24
C ALA A 205 9.02 -13.48 -36.15
N VAL A 206 8.03 -12.63 -36.47
CA VAL A 206 7.47 -11.68 -35.49
C VAL A 206 6.70 -12.44 -34.41
N LEU A 207 5.97 -13.50 -34.76
CA LEU A 207 5.26 -14.31 -33.77
C LEU A 207 6.22 -14.95 -32.76
N ARG A 208 7.36 -15.50 -33.23
CA ARG A 208 8.41 -16.04 -32.35
C ARG A 208 9.02 -14.98 -31.46
N ALA A 209 9.29 -13.79 -31.99
CA ALA A 209 9.85 -12.68 -31.22
C ALA A 209 8.88 -12.23 -30.10
N VAL A 210 7.58 -12.10 -30.41
CA VAL A 210 6.55 -11.76 -29.42
C VAL A 210 6.40 -12.86 -28.38
N GLN A 211 6.38 -14.14 -28.77
CA GLN A 211 6.32 -15.26 -27.83
C GLN A 211 7.56 -15.30 -26.92
N ALA A 212 8.75 -15.03 -27.45
CA ALA A 212 9.98 -14.93 -26.67
C ALA A 212 9.91 -13.76 -25.67
N ALA A 213 9.44 -12.59 -26.10
CA ALA A 213 9.25 -11.43 -25.23
C ALA A 213 8.24 -11.72 -24.11
N ARG A 214 7.09 -12.33 -24.43
CA ARG A 214 6.09 -12.76 -23.45
C ARG A 214 6.65 -13.77 -22.45
N LYS A 215 7.36 -14.79 -22.92
CA LYS A 215 8.00 -15.80 -22.04
C LYS A 215 9.03 -15.15 -21.11
N THR A 216 9.80 -14.19 -21.61
CA THR A 216 10.75 -13.42 -20.80
C THR A 216 10.02 -12.58 -19.75
N ALA A 217 8.93 -11.89 -20.13
CA ALA A 217 8.09 -11.13 -19.20
C ALA A 217 7.45 -12.02 -18.12
N ASP A 218 6.88 -13.17 -18.49
CA ASP A 218 6.29 -14.13 -17.56
C ASP A 218 7.32 -14.66 -16.56
N ASN A 219 8.54 -14.93 -17.03
CA ASN A 219 9.64 -15.36 -16.16
C ASN A 219 10.06 -14.24 -15.20
N ALA A 220 10.11 -12.98 -15.67
CA ALA A 220 10.41 -11.83 -14.82
C ALA A 220 9.33 -11.61 -13.73
N ILE A 221 8.05 -11.82 -14.06
CA ILE A 221 6.95 -11.74 -13.08
C ILE A 221 7.08 -12.85 -12.02
N LYS A 222 7.45 -14.08 -12.42
CA LYS A 222 7.69 -15.17 -11.47
C LYS A 222 8.85 -14.87 -10.52
N LEU A 223 9.96 -14.33 -11.04
CA LEU A 223 11.09 -13.88 -10.23
C LEU A 223 10.65 -12.83 -9.20
N ARG A 224 9.89 -11.82 -9.63
CA ARG A 224 9.37 -10.78 -8.71
C ARG A 224 8.44 -11.35 -7.63
N LYS A 225 7.60 -12.35 -7.92
CA LYS A 225 6.75 -13.01 -6.91
C LYS A 225 7.56 -13.76 -5.86
N VAL A 226 8.67 -14.38 -6.27
CA VAL A 226 9.63 -14.99 -5.34
C VAL A 226 10.26 -13.90 -4.47
N ASP A 227 10.71 -12.79 -5.07
CA ASP A 227 11.26 -11.65 -4.32
C ASP A 227 10.24 -11.01 -3.37
N GLU A 228 8.96 -10.95 -3.74
CA GLU A 228 7.90 -10.40 -2.89
C GLU A 228 7.56 -11.34 -1.71
N GLN A 229 7.56 -12.65 -1.93
CA GLN A 229 7.47 -13.63 -0.84
C GLN A 229 8.67 -13.52 0.10
N VAL A 230 9.88 -13.35 -0.45
CA VAL A 230 11.11 -13.12 0.32
C VAL A 230 11.02 -11.80 1.09
N ASN A 231 10.58 -10.70 0.47
CA ASN A 231 10.43 -9.39 1.11
C ASN A 231 9.32 -9.38 2.18
N LYS A 232 8.21 -10.10 1.97
CA LYS A 232 7.17 -10.31 2.99
C LYS A 232 7.70 -11.14 4.15
N ALA A 233 8.47 -12.19 3.88
CA ALA A 233 9.13 -13.00 4.90
C ALA A 233 10.15 -12.17 5.70
N VAL A 234 10.97 -11.37 5.03
CA VAL A 234 11.92 -10.44 5.67
C VAL A 234 11.19 -9.38 6.49
N THR A 235 10.09 -8.82 5.99
CA THR A 235 9.27 -7.84 6.72
C THR A 235 8.60 -8.46 7.95
N ALA A 236 8.08 -9.69 7.82
CA ALA A 236 7.52 -10.44 8.94
C ALA A 236 8.59 -10.78 9.98
N ALA A 237 9.79 -11.19 9.55
CA ALA A 237 10.93 -11.43 10.41
C ALA A 237 11.38 -10.15 11.13
N ASN A 238 11.41 -9.00 10.44
CA ASN A 238 11.72 -7.71 11.04
C ASN A 238 10.66 -7.27 12.06
N ARG A 239 9.37 -7.50 11.78
CA ARG A 239 8.28 -7.26 12.74
C ARG A 239 8.42 -8.15 13.98
N ALA A 240 8.72 -9.43 13.78
CA ALA A 240 8.94 -10.37 14.88
C ALA A 240 10.17 -9.99 15.72
N ALA A 241 11.28 -9.61 15.09
CA ALA A 241 12.49 -9.14 15.76
C ALA A 241 12.26 -7.85 16.55
N THR A 242 11.43 -6.93 16.03
CA THR A 242 11.03 -5.72 16.75
C THR A 242 10.10 -6.04 17.92
N ALA A 243 9.11 -6.91 17.75
CA ALA A 243 8.24 -7.36 18.83
C ALA A 243 9.03 -8.08 19.95
N ALA A 244 10.01 -8.92 19.58
CA ALA A 244 10.91 -9.58 20.52
C ALA A 244 11.77 -8.58 21.30
N ARG A 245 12.30 -7.53 20.63
CA ARG A 245 13.01 -6.44 21.31
C ARG A 245 12.11 -5.70 22.31
N VAL A 246 10.89 -5.37 21.92
CA VAL A 246 9.91 -4.72 22.81
C VAL A 246 9.57 -5.61 24.01
N ALA A 247 9.36 -6.92 23.80
CA ALA A 247 9.11 -7.87 24.87
C ALA A 247 10.30 -8.00 25.83
N ALA A 248 11.53 -8.05 25.31
CA ALA A 248 12.75 -8.12 26.11
C ALA A 248 12.96 -6.86 26.96
N VAL A 249 12.74 -5.67 26.39
CA VAL A 249 12.77 -4.40 27.13
C VAL A 249 11.72 -4.40 28.24
N LYS A 250 10.49 -4.84 27.96
CA LYS A 250 9.42 -4.97 28.95
C LYS A 250 9.76 -5.96 30.06
N ALA A 251 10.41 -7.07 29.74
CA ALA A 251 10.85 -8.06 30.74
C ALA A 251 11.97 -7.53 31.65
N VAL A 252 12.91 -6.75 31.10
CA VAL A 252 13.96 -6.09 31.89
C VAL A 252 13.36 -5.00 32.78
N GLN A 253 12.43 -4.20 32.25
CA GLN A 253 11.70 -3.19 33.02
C GLN A 253 10.95 -3.83 34.20
N ASN A 254 10.23 -4.94 33.96
CA ASN A 254 9.55 -5.69 35.01
C ASN A 254 10.48 -6.29 36.07
N ARG A 255 11.74 -6.61 35.73
CA ARG A 255 12.76 -7.04 36.71
C ARG A 255 13.28 -5.88 37.55
N ILE A 256 13.40 -4.70 36.96
CA ILE A 256 13.81 -3.46 37.66
C ILE A 256 12.67 -3.00 38.60
N ASP A 257 11.41 -3.16 38.19
CA ASP A 257 10.22 -2.73 38.93
C ASP A 257 9.73 -3.77 39.97
N GLY A 258 10.50 -4.83 40.23
CA GLY A 258 10.36 -5.66 41.44
C GLY A 258 9.06 -6.45 41.60
N LYS A 259 8.40 -6.91 40.53
CA LYS A 259 7.24 -7.83 40.63
C LYS A 259 7.61 -9.28 40.31
N PHE A 260 8.35 -9.91 41.21
CA PHE A 260 8.18 -11.35 41.42
C PHE A 260 7.00 -11.52 42.37
N CYS A 261 5.88 -12.05 41.86
CA CYS A 261 4.88 -12.64 42.74
C CYS A 261 5.54 -13.83 43.42
N ASN A 262 5.87 -13.68 44.71
CA ASN A 262 6.02 -14.81 45.61
C ASN A 262 4.70 -15.58 45.59
N THR A 263 4.69 -16.74 44.93
CA THR A 263 3.74 -17.80 45.28
C THR A 263 4.34 -18.57 46.44
N TYR A 264 3.81 -18.32 47.64
CA TYR A 264 4.05 -19.11 48.84
C TYR A 264 3.61 -20.57 48.60
N VAL A 265 4.50 -21.53 48.88
CA VAL A 265 4.34 -22.56 49.93
C VAL A 265 5.71 -22.76 50.56
#